data_AF-A0A2D7GRG5-F1
#
_entry.id   AF-A0A2D7GRG5-F1
#
_cell.length_a   1.000
_cell.length_b   1.000
_cell.length_c   1.000
_cell.angle_alpha   90.00
_cell.angle_beta   90.00
_cell.angle_gamma   90.00
#
_symmetry.space_group_name_H-M   'P 1'
#
loop_
_entity.id
_entity.type
_entity.pdbx_description
1 polymer ?
#
loop_
_entity_poly.entity_id
_entity_poly.type
_entity_poly.pdbx_seq_one_letter_code
_entity_poly.pdbx_strand_id
1 'polypeptide(L)'
;AFKGTVEYSFVREQFGLPIGRFEGIQEKMADIAGKTFLLESMRVLTTEGLGLGVKPSVVTAIAKYHMTELGRDVLNSAMDVQAGKAIQRGPQNTLAGGYSALPIAITVEGANILTRNLMIFGQGAMRCHPHLKDMVDLIHSNESSADAEFNKVLRKTIGFSVKNAFRSLGKGYLPFLRESESALPEVRQYEKRVNSIAAKLAPLADLSLAVLGGDLKKAELLSARLGDVMSYLYGAMAAIRFYEQRIEDRKLALPYFEYAIQWSLQQADQAIVNFINNFPNTATRGLMRLLTNTYTNSVKGISDDLVRELSLASMQDNSVKDQLTHLVRVIPGDGNDINEQAFKAKHAVAHLLSKVQKALRKEPVVPFISFEHALNKLQEKGVINAEEAAKLHDYNEKRKLAVRVDEYTFDLELLPASQTLKAVDGGKNAA
;
A
#
# COMPACT_ATOMS: atom_id res chain seq x y z
N ALA A 1 6.99 9.45 2.10
CA ALA A 1 7.18 8.10 2.66
C ALA A 1 7.95 7.20 1.70
N PHE A 2 7.35 6.67 0.63
CA PHE A 2 8.00 5.74 -0.31
C PHE A 2 9.35 6.24 -0.84
N LYS A 3 9.38 7.37 -1.58
CA LYS A 3 10.61 7.96 -2.17
C LYS A 3 11.75 8.06 -1.15
N GLY A 4 11.55 8.82 -0.08
CA GLY A 4 12.59 9.06 0.92
C GLY A 4 13.07 7.80 1.62
N THR A 5 12.16 6.85 1.93
CA THR A 5 12.54 5.62 2.62
C THR A 5 13.31 4.66 1.72
N VAL A 6 12.95 4.52 0.44
CA VAL A 6 13.71 3.63 -0.45
C VAL A 6 15.10 4.15 -0.74
N GLU A 7 15.22 5.46 -0.95
CA GLU A 7 16.49 6.14 -1.18
C GLU A 7 17.38 6.03 0.07
N TYR A 8 16.81 6.30 1.25
CA TYR A 8 17.53 6.18 2.52
C TYR A 8 17.97 4.73 2.80
N SER A 9 17.10 3.75 2.60
CA SER A 9 17.41 2.32 2.83
C SER A 9 18.52 1.78 1.94
N PHE A 10 18.62 2.30 0.72
CA PHE A 10 19.69 1.95 -0.20
C PHE A 10 21.00 2.64 0.18
N VAL A 11 20.98 3.89 0.62
CA VAL A 11 22.17 4.70 0.93
C VAL A 11 22.76 4.37 2.31
N ARG A 12 21.92 4.26 3.34
CA ARG A 12 22.32 3.98 4.73
C ARG A 12 22.88 2.57 4.83
N GLU A 13 24.03 2.45 5.48
CA GLU A 13 24.71 1.17 5.69
C GLU A 13 24.88 0.88 7.19
N GLN A 14 24.67 -0.37 7.57
CA GLN A 14 25.00 -0.92 8.87
C GLN A 14 25.61 -2.30 8.67
N PHE A 15 26.57 -2.68 9.51
CA PHE A 15 27.28 -3.97 9.38
C PHE A 15 27.88 -4.21 7.97
N GLY A 16 28.29 -3.13 7.29
CA GLY A 16 28.89 -3.19 5.95
C GLY A 16 27.93 -3.48 4.80
N LEU A 17 26.61 -3.43 5.03
CA LEU A 17 25.58 -3.64 4.02
C LEU A 17 24.55 -2.51 4.03
N PRO A 18 23.93 -2.18 2.87
CA PRO A 18 22.76 -1.32 2.85
C PRO A 18 21.65 -1.87 3.74
N ILE A 19 21.00 -1.02 4.53
CA ILE A 19 19.98 -1.48 5.48
C ILE A 19 18.79 -2.15 4.78
N GLY A 20 18.48 -1.75 3.52
CA GLY A 20 17.45 -2.39 2.71
C GLY A 20 17.73 -3.85 2.32
N ARG A 21 18.91 -4.39 2.62
CA ARG A 21 19.23 -5.82 2.45
C ARG A 21 18.87 -6.69 3.65
N PHE A 22 18.54 -6.11 4.81
CA PHE A 22 18.11 -6.88 5.97
C PHE A 22 16.64 -7.28 5.82
N GLU A 23 16.31 -8.55 6.05
CA GLU A 23 14.96 -9.10 5.84
C GLU A 23 13.87 -8.34 6.60
N GLY A 24 14.13 -7.93 7.85
CA GLY A 24 13.19 -7.12 8.62
C GLY A 24 12.91 -5.72 8.02
N ILE A 25 13.89 -5.13 7.32
CA ILE A 25 13.68 -3.89 6.56
C ILE A 25 12.99 -4.20 5.23
N GLN A 26 13.31 -5.33 4.59
CA GLN A 26 12.67 -5.75 3.34
C GLN A 26 11.17 -5.94 3.50
N GLU A 27 10.71 -6.50 4.63
CA GLU A 27 9.29 -6.61 4.96
C GLU A 27 8.58 -5.24 4.93
N LYS A 28 9.13 -4.26 5.66
CA LYS A 28 8.58 -2.91 5.73
C LYS A 28 8.66 -2.18 4.39
N MET A 29 9.76 -2.35 3.66
CA MET A 29 9.97 -1.77 2.34
C MET A 29 8.96 -2.30 1.32
N ALA A 30 8.70 -3.61 1.32
CA ALA A 30 7.69 -4.23 0.47
C ALA A 30 6.27 -3.73 0.81
N ASP A 31 5.94 -3.60 2.10
CA ASP A 31 4.67 -3.03 2.55
C ASP A 31 4.48 -1.59 2.04
N ILE A 32 5.49 -0.74 2.22
CA ILE A 32 5.49 0.65 1.72
C ILE A 32 5.32 0.67 0.20
N ALA A 33 6.12 -0.11 -0.55
CA ALA A 33 6.12 -0.11 -2.01
C ALA A 33 4.77 -0.60 -2.58
N GLY A 34 4.27 -1.74 -2.09
CA GLY A 34 3.04 -2.35 -2.58
C GLY A 34 1.80 -1.54 -2.24
N LYS A 35 1.72 -0.99 -1.02
CA LYS A 35 0.61 -0.07 -0.65
C LYS A 35 0.70 1.26 -1.40
N THR A 36 1.90 1.75 -1.72
CA THR A 36 2.05 2.96 -2.55
C THR A 36 1.52 2.72 -3.96
N PHE A 37 1.82 1.55 -4.55
CA PHE A 37 1.26 1.15 -5.84
C PHE A 37 -0.28 1.08 -5.78
N LEU A 38 -0.85 0.50 -4.72
CA LEU A 38 -2.29 0.43 -4.52
C LEU A 38 -2.94 1.82 -4.37
N LEU A 39 -2.32 2.69 -3.57
CA LEU A 39 -2.77 4.07 -3.36
C LEU A 39 -2.82 4.85 -4.67
N GLU A 40 -1.75 4.76 -5.48
CA GLU A 40 -1.70 5.43 -6.78
C GLU A 40 -2.74 4.85 -7.75
N SER A 41 -2.89 3.53 -7.77
CA SER A 41 -3.92 2.85 -8.58
C SER A 41 -5.33 3.34 -8.22
N MET A 42 -5.66 3.41 -6.93
CA MET A 42 -6.95 3.91 -6.45
C MET A 42 -7.14 5.40 -6.76
N ARG A 43 -6.10 6.22 -6.61
CA ARG A 43 -6.13 7.65 -6.93
C ARG A 43 -6.47 7.86 -8.40
N VAL A 44 -5.75 7.18 -9.30
CA VAL A 44 -5.92 7.31 -10.75
C VAL A 44 -7.32 6.87 -11.16
N LEU A 45 -7.79 5.68 -10.74
CA LEU A 45 -9.15 5.23 -11.07
C LEU A 45 -10.23 6.20 -10.58
N THR A 46 -10.10 6.69 -9.35
CA THR A 46 -11.09 7.61 -8.76
C THR A 46 -11.11 8.94 -9.48
N THR A 47 -9.92 9.53 -9.72
CA THR A 47 -9.80 10.86 -10.35
C THR A 47 -10.16 10.85 -11.83
N GLU A 48 -9.87 9.77 -12.55
CA GLU A 48 -10.36 9.58 -13.92
C GLU A 48 -11.88 9.51 -13.97
N GLY A 49 -12.51 8.76 -13.06
CA GLY A 49 -13.96 8.68 -12.97
C GLY A 49 -14.61 10.06 -12.74
N LEU A 50 -13.99 10.88 -11.89
CA LEU A 50 -14.42 12.27 -11.68
C LEU A 50 -14.22 13.14 -12.93
N GLY A 51 -13.09 12.96 -13.64
CA GLY A 51 -12.80 13.66 -14.90
C GLY A 51 -13.80 13.34 -16.02
N LEU A 52 -14.39 12.15 -15.99
CA LEU A 52 -15.48 11.74 -16.89
C LEU A 52 -16.86 12.32 -16.49
N GLY A 53 -16.93 13.14 -15.44
CA GLY A 53 -18.17 13.75 -14.96
C GLY A 53 -19.05 12.82 -14.12
N VAL A 54 -18.57 11.62 -13.76
CA VAL A 54 -19.28 10.72 -12.85
C VAL A 54 -19.28 11.32 -11.44
N LYS A 55 -20.35 11.13 -10.68
CA LYS A 55 -20.46 11.56 -9.28
C LYS A 55 -20.53 10.34 -8.32
N PRO A 56 -19.45 9.55 -8.18
CA PRO A 56 -19.54 8.26 -7.52
C PRO A 56 -19.37 8.39 -5.99
N SER A 57 -20.43 8.78 -5.29
CA SER A 57 -20.36 9.10 -3.84
C SER A 57 -19.85 7.96 -2.95
N VAL A 58 -20.10 6.70 -3.33
CA VAL A 58 -19.60 5.52 -2.59
C VAL A 58 -18.10 5.34 -2.85
N VAL A 59 -17.65 5.50 -4.09
CA VAL A 59 -16.24 5.37 -4.48
C VAL A 59 -15.39 6.45 -3.82
N THR A 60 -15.88 7.70 -3.78
CA THR A 60 -15.18 8.79 -3.10
C THR A 60 -15.08 8.54 -1.59
N ALA A 61 -16.09 7.94 -0.96
CA ALA A 61 -16.04 7.53 0.44
C ALA A 61 -15.04 6.39 0.69
N ILE A 62 -14.99 5.39 -0.20
CA ILE A 62 -13.98 4.32 -0.19
C ILE A 62 -12.58 4.91 -0.29
N ALA A 63 -12.35 5.77 -1.28
CA ALA A 63 -11.07 6.43 -1.52
C ALA A 63 -10.65 7.22 -0.28
N LYS A 64 -11.52 8.09 0.25
CA LYS A 64 -11.23 8.89 1.45
C LYS A 64 -10.81 8.02 2.64
N TYR A 65 -11.64 7.04 3.01
CA TYR A 65 -11.37 6.21 4.19
C TYR A 65 -10.14 5.31 3.99
N HIS A 66 -10.12 4.46 2.96
CA HIS A 66 -9.07 3.46 2.80
C HIS A 66 -7.72 4.07 2.41
N MET A 67 -7.69 5.13 1.59
CA MET A 67 -6.41 5.72 1.19
C MET A 67 -5.75 6.48 2.33
N THR A 68 -6.52 7.09 3.24
CA THR A 68 -5.95 7.78 4.41
C THR A 68 -5.43 6.81 5.46
N GLU A 69 -6.12 5.69 5.71
CA GLU A 69 -5.62 4.61 6.59
C GLU A 69 -4.40 3.89 5.99
N LEU A 70 -4.41 3.60 4.68
CA LEU A 70 -3.22 3.06 4.00
C LEU A 70 -2.04 4.04 4.05
N GLY A 71 -2.31 5.34 3.87
CA GLY A 71 -1.30 6.39 4.01
C GLY A 71 -0.70 6.45 5.41
N ARG A 72 -1.52 6.27 6.45
CA ARG A 72 -1.08 6.14 7.86
C ARG A 72 -0.11 4.98 8.02
N ASP A 73 -0.48 3.80 7.54
CA ASP A 73 0.34 2.59 7.68
C ASP A 73 1.69 2.75 6.96
N VAL A 74 1.66 3.20 5.71
CA VAL A 74 2.87 3.42 4.90
C VAL A 74 3.80 4.43 5.57
N LEU A 75 3.24 5.48 6.17
CA LEU A 75 4.01 6.50 6.86
C LEU A 75 4.62 5.97 8.16
N ASN A 76 3.87 5.19 8.95
CA ASN A 76 4.38 4.55 10.16
C ASN A 76 5.53 3.59 9.83
N SER A 77 5.34 2.70 8.85
CA SER A 77 6.41 1.80 8.37
C SER A 77 7.63 2.58 7.88
N ALA A 78 7.44 3.74 7.24
CA ALA A 78 8.54 4.60 6.82
C ALA A 78 9.29 5.23 8.00
N MET A 79 8.59 5.63 9.07
CA MET A 79 9.20 6.14 10.30
C MET A 79 10.02 5.04 11.00
N ASP A 80 9.52 3.80 11.05
CA ASP A 80 10.23 2.66 11.63
C ASP A 80 11.58 2.41 10.91
N VAL A 81 11.58 2.46 9.57
CA VAL A 81 12.79 2.22 8.76
C VAL A 81 13.81 3.36 8.88
N GLN A 82 13.35 4.62 8.91
CA GLN A 82 14.25 5.78 9.03
C GLN A 82 14.67 6.08 10.49
N ALA A 83 13.99 5.50 11.47
CA ALA A 83 14.27 5.58 12.90
C ALA A 83 14.54 7.02 13.38
N GLY A 84 15.69 7.28 14.01
CA GLY A 84 16.03 8.59 14.58
C GLY A 84 15.96 9.75 13.56
N LYS A 85 16.26 9.48 12.27
CA LYS A 85 16.13 10.50 11.21
C LYS A 85 14.68 10.92 10.98
N ALA A 86 13.73 10.01 11.20
CA ALA A 86 12.31 10.26 11.04
C ALA A 86 11.71 11.08 12.19
N ILE A 87 12.31 10.98 13.39
CA ILE A 87 11.83 11.65 14.60
C ILE A 87 12.30 13.11 14.65
N GLN A 88 13.57 13.34 14.30
CA GLN A 88 14.17 14.66 14.41
C GLN A 88 13.60 15.61 13.34
N ARG A 89 12.87 16.64 13.77
CA ARG A 89 12.25 17.60 12.85
C ARG A 89 13.29 18.56 12.31
N GLY A 90 13.43 18.64 10.99
CA GLY A 90 14.30 19.60 10.33
C GLY A 90 14.20 19.52 8.80
N PRO A 91 14.95 20.36 8.07
CA PRO A 91 14.87 20.43 6.61
C PRO A 91 15.20 19.12 5.90
N GLN A 92 16.01 18.24 6.50
CA GLN A 92 16.34 16.92 5.92
C GLN A 92 15.31 15.84 6.25
N ASN A 93 14.37 16.10 7.17
CA ASN A 93 13.32 15.15 7.52
C ASN A 93 12.14 15.27 6.56
N THR A 94 11.97 14.27 5.71
CA THR A 94 10.92 14.20 4.68
C THR A 94 9.58 13.64 5.19
N LEU A 95 9.51 13.17 6.44
CA LEU A 95 8.37 12.41 6.97
C LEU A 95 7.59 13.15 8.07
N ALA A 96 8.26 13.90 8.94
CA ALA A 96 7.65 14.48 10.15
C ALA A 96 6.47 15.41 9.86
N GLY A 97 6.54 16.19 8.78
CA GLY A 97 5.44 17.07 8.36
C GLY A 97 4.19 16.27 7.98
N GLY A 98 4.36 15.24 7.14
CA GLY A 98 3.27 14.34 6.77
C GLY A 98 2.69 13.59 7.97
N TYR A 99 3.54 13.19 8.91
CA TYR A 99 3.12 12.44 10.10
C TYR A 99 2.25 13.31 11.03
N SER A 100 2.67 14.56 11.22
CA SER A 100 1.91 15.52 12.03
C SER A 100 0.58 15.92 11.40
N ALA A 101 0.50 15.93 10.06
CA ALA A 101 -0.71 16.29 9.32
C ALA A 101 -1.71 15.12 9.15
N LEU A 102 -1.27 13.88 9.35
CA LEU A 102 -2.06 12.67 9.12
C LEU A 102 -3.41 12.64 9.86
N PRO A 103 -3.52 13.06 11.15
CA PRO A 103 -4.81 13.09 11.84
C PRO A 103 -5.85 14.01 11.18
N ILE A 104 -5.40 15.06 10.49
CA ILE A 104 -6.28 16.00 9.79
C ILE A 104 -7.02 15.28 8.65
N ALA A 105 -6.30 14.57 7.78
CA ALA A 105 -6.90 13.83 6.66
C ALA A 105 -7.89 12.75 7.09
N ILE A 106 -7.73 12.22 8.31
CA ILE A 106 -8.54 11.13 8.86
C ILE A 106 -9.82 11.64 9.52
N THR A 107 -9.76 12.82 10.14
CA THR A 107 -10.87 13.39 10.91
C THR A 107 -11.71 14.39 10.11
N VAL A 108 -11.07 15.16 9.22
CA VAL A 108 -11.73 16.15 8.36
C VAL A 108 -12.37 15.46 7.15
N GLU A 109 -13.32 16.12 6.49
CA GLU A 109 -14.12 15.60 5.36
C GLU A 109 -15.00 14.39 5.72
N GLY A 110 -15.35 14.26 7.00
CA GLY A 110 -16.14 13.17 7.56
C GLY A 110 -15.24 12.16 8.26
N ALA A 111 -15.45 11.97 9.57
CA ALA A 111 -14.61 11.07 10.36
C ALA A 111 -14.60 9.66 9.75
N ASN A 112 -13.41 9.07 9.61
CA ASN A 112 -13.20 7.74 9.05
C ASN A 112 -14.10 6.67 9.69
N ILE A 113 -14.31 6.77 11.01
CA ILE A 113 -15.18 5.86 11.79
C ILE A 113 -16.62 5.87 11.26
N LEU A 114 -17.19 7.05 11.02
CA LEU A 114 -18.55 7.19 10.50
C LEU A 114 -18.61 6.77 9.02
N THR A 115 -17.60 7.14 8.23
CA THR A 115 -17.52 6.82 6.81
C THR A 115 -17.55 5.32 6.57
N ARG A 116 -16.72 4.57 7.30
CA ARG A 116 -16.61 3.11 7.20
C ARG A 116 -17.88 2.39 7.67
N ASN A 117 -18.39 2.76 8.84
CA ASN A 117 -19.47 2.01 9.48
C ASN A 117 -20.86 2.28 8.85
N LEU A 118 -21.11 3.50 8.39
CA LEU A 118 -22.44 3.96 8.00
C LEU A 118 -22.59 4.23 6.49
N MET A 119 -21.58 4.81 5.85
CA MET A 119 -21.75 5.36 4.50
C MET A 119 -21.41 4.36 3.39
N ILE A 120 -20.27 3.66 3.49
CA ILE A 120 -19.77 2.82 2.39
C ILE A 120 -20.76 1.70 2.05
N PHE A 121 -21.07 0.83 3.00
CA PHE A 121 -22.00 -0.26 2.74
C PHE A 121 -23.45 0.21 2.67
N GLY A 122 -23.91 1.09 3.56
CA GLY A 122 -25.31 1.56 3.57
C GLY A 122 -25.73 2.20 2.25
N GLN A 123 -24.93 3.12 1.71
CA GLN A 123 -25.20 3.74 0.41
C GLN A 123 -24.90 2.79 -0.75
N GLY A 124 -23.87 1.94 -0.62
CA GLY A 124 -23.54 0.91 -1.60
C GLY A 124 -24.68 -0.08 -1.81
N ALA A 125 -25.24 -0.64 -0.75
CA ALA A 125 -26.33 -1.60 -0.80
C ALA A 125 -27.60 -0.99 -1.43
N MET A 126 -27.97 0.23 -1.06
CA MET A 126 -29.14 0.92 -1.64
C MET A 126 -29.00 1.20 -3.13
N ARG A 127 -27.79 1.50 -3.63
CA ARG A 127 -27.57 1.85 -5.04
C ARG A 127 -27.18 0.69 -5.94
N CYS A 128 -26.55 -0.35 -5.40
CA CYS A 128 -26.07 -1.49 -6.18
C CYS A 128 -27.10 -2.62 -6.27
N HIS A 129 -28.06 -2.71 -5.35
CA HIS A 129 -29.09 -3.75 -5.41
C HIS A 129 -30.22 -3.34 -6.38
N PRO A 130 -30.49 -4.08 -7.47
CA PRO A 130 -31.38 -3.65 -8.56
C PRO A 130 -32.83 -3.36 -8.15
N HIS A 131 -33.27 -3.90 -7.02
CA HIS A 131 -34.67 -3.86 -6.58
C HIS A 131 -34.85 -3.25 -5.18
N LEU A 132 -33.76 -2.90 -4.48
CA LEU A 132 -33.86 -2.52 -3.06
C LEU A 132 -34.46 -1.12 -2.91
N LYS A 133 -34.06 -0.19 -3.78
CA LYS A 133 -34.62 1.16 -3.80
C LYS A 133 -36.12 1.13 -4.09
N ASP A 134 -36.54 0.42 -5.15
CA ASP A 134 -37.94 0.30 -5.54
C ASP A 134 -38.80 -0.27 -4.40
N MET A 135 -38.30 -1.26 -3.66
CA MET A 135 -39.00 -1.80 -2.48
C MET A 135 -39.17 -0.76 -1.37
N VAL A 136 -38.12 0.03 -1.09
CA VAL A 136 -38.20 1.10 -0.08
C VAL A 136 -39.16 2.20 -0.50
N ASP A 137 -39.14 2.60 -1.77
CA ASP A 137 -40.04 3.62 -2.31
C ASP A 137 -41.50 3.16 -2.24
N LEU A 138 -41.77 1.88 -2.55
CA LEU A 138 -43.11 1.26 -2.46
C LEU A 138 -43.63 1.14 -1.02
N ILE A 139 -42.75 0.88 -0.04
CA ILE A 139 -43.15 0.84 1.39
C ILE A 139 -43.62 2.23 1.88
N HIS A 140 -43.08 3.31 1.33
CA HIS A 140 -43.47 4.67 1.69
C HIS A 140 -44.62 5.23 0.83
N SER A 141 -45.15 4.44 -0.10
CA SER A 141 -46.29 4.83 -0.94
C SER A 141 -47.61 4.69 -0.19
N ASN A 142 -48.53 5.64 -0.41
CA ASN A 142 -49.90 5.59 0.11
C ASN A 142 -50.91 5.04 -0.92
N GLU A 143 -50.44 4.49 -2.03
CA GLU A 143 -51.31 3.94 -3.07
C GLU A 143 -51.87 2.57 -2.69
N SER A 144 -53.15 2.32 -3.00
CA SER A 144 -53.80 1.01 -2.75
C SER A 144 -53.20 -0.14 -3.58
N SER A 145 -52.49 0.16 -4.66
CA SER A 145 -51.75 -0.80 -5.50
C SER A 145 -50.34 -1.14 -4.98
N ALA A 146 -49.85 -0.40 -3.97
CA ALA A 146 -48.47 -0.52 -3.50
C ALA A 146 -48.13 -1.94 -3.03
N ASP A 147 -49.06 -2.65 -2.38
CA ASP A 147 -48.84 -4.01 -1.91
C ASP A 147 -48.65 -5.03 -3.05
N ALA A 148 -49.42 -4.89 -4.14
CA ALA A 148 -49.32 -5.78 -5.29
C ALA A 148 -47.99 -5.55 -6.04
N GLU A 149 -47.58 -4.30 -6.19
CA GLU A 149 -46.31 -3.93 -6.80
C GLU A 149 -45.12 -4.33 -5.92
N PHE A 150 -45.22 -4.14 -4.62
CA PHE A 150 -44.22 -4.57 -3.64
C PHE A 150 -43.98 -6.08 -3.75
N ASN A 151 -45.04 -6.88 -3.76
CA ASN A 151 -44.94 -8.34 -3.92
C ASN A 151 -44.31 -8.77 -5.25
N LYS A 152 -44.47 -7.98 -6.31
CA LYS A 152 -43.80 -8.22 -7.60
C LYS A 152 -42.31 -7.93 -7.52
N VAL A 153 -41.92 -6.80 -6.91
CA VAL A 153 -40.51 -6.43 -6.73
C VAL A 153 -39.82 -7.39 -5.75
N LEU A 154 -40.48 -7.79 -4.67
CA LEU A 154 -39.96 -8.78 -3.72
C LEU A 154 -39.64 -10.12 -4.38
N ARG A 155 -40.52 -10.63 -5.26
CA ARG A 155 -40.24 -11.86 -6.04
C ARG A 155 -39.02 -11.72 -6.95
N LYS A 156 -38.81 -10.55 -7.57
CA LYS A 156 -37.61 -10.27 -8.36
C LYS A 156 -36.35 -10.25 -7.48
N THR A 157 -36.43 -9.62 -6.30
CA THR A 157 -35.36 -9.63 -5.31
C THR A 157 -34.98 -11.05 -4.90
N ILE A 158 -35.96 -11.90 -4.55
CA ILE A 158 -35.70 -13.30 -4.19
C ILE A 158 -35.04 -14.03 -5.36
N GLY A 159 -35.55 -13.87 -6.59
CA GLY A 159 -34.94 -14.47 -7.77
C GLY A 159 -33.50 -14.02 -8.01
N PHE A 160 -33.21 -12.73 -7.82
CA PHE A 160 -31.86 -12.17 -7.90
C PHE A 160 -30.94 -12.76 -6.83
N SER A 161 -31.39 -12.85 -5.57
CA SER A 161 -30.62 -13.43 -4.48
C SER A 161 -30.34 -14.91 -4.66
N VAL A 162 -31.32 -15.69 -5.13
CA VAL A 162 -31.13 -17.12 -5.45
C VAL A 162 -30.10 -17.28 -6.57
N LYS A 163 -30.19 -16.47 -7.65
CA LYS A 163 -29.20 -16.49 -8.73
C LYS A 163 -27.79 -16.16 -8.22
N ASN A 164 -27.66 -15.17 -7.34
CA ASN A 164 -26.38 -14.81 -6.73
C ASN A 164 -25.85 -15.91 -5.80
N ALA A 165 -26.71 -16.58 -5.04
CA ALA A 165 -26.33 -17.70 -4.20
C ALA A 165 -25.77 -18.87 -5.03
N PHE A 166 -26.44 -19.25 -6.13
CA PHE A 166 -25.91 -20.28 -7.04
C PHE A 166 -24.63 -19.84 -7.74
N ARG A 167 -24.51 -18.57 -8.12
CA ARG A 167 -23.27 -18.00 -8.69
C ARG A 167 -22.11 -18.06 -7.69
N SER A 168 -22.37 -17.75 -6.42
CA SER A 168 -21.40 -17.85 -5.33
C SER A 168 -20.96 -19.29 -5.09
N LEU A 169 -21.92 -20.23 -5.01
CA LEU A 169 -21.64 -21.67 -4.89
C LEU A 169 -20.78 -22.14 -6.06
N GLY A 170 -21.20 -21.86 -7.30
CA GLY A 170 -20.47 -22.23 -8.51
C GLY A 170 -19.03 -21.69 -8.49
N LYS A 171 -18.84 -20.37 -8.37
CA LYS A 171 -17.50 -19.75 -8.39
C LYS A 171 -16.66 -20.10 -7.15
N GLY A 172 -17.30 -20.44 -6.03
CA GLY A 172 -16.67 -20.83 -4.77
C GLY A 172 -16.10 -22.25 -4.80
N TYR A 173 -16.86 -23.23 -5.29
CA TYR A 173 -16.46 -24.64 -5.36
C TYR A 173 -15.77 -25.04 -6.68
N LEU A 174 -16.09 -24.36 -7.78
CA LEU A 174 -15.61 -24.71 -9.12
C LEU A 174 -14.77 -23.56 -9.69
N PRO A 175 -13.43 -23.59 -9.51
CA PRO A 175 -12.55 -22.52 -9.98
C PRO A 175 -12.60 -22.26 -11.49
N PHE A 176 -13.03 -23.23 -12.30
CA PHE A 176 -13.15 -23.09 -13.76
C PHE A 176 -14.33 -22.21 -14.20
N LEU A 177 -15.34 -21.99 -13.35
CA LEU A 177 -16.45 -21.07 -13.61
C LEU A 177 -16.07 -19.58 -13.40
N ARG A 178 -14.83 -19.32 -13.01
CA ARG A 178 -14.33 -17.96 -12.81
C ARG A 178 -13.87 -17.40 -14.14
N GLU A 179 -14.52 -16.33 -14.55
CA GLU A 179 -14.22 -15.59 -15.77
C GLU A 179 -13.15 -14.53 -15.52
N SER A 180 -12.48 -14.13 -16.59
CA SER A 180 -11.51 -13.04 -16.64
C SER A 180 -11.52 -12.48 -18.06
N GLU A 181 -11.54 -11.16 -18.17
CA GLU A 181 -11.55 -10.42 -19.43
C GLU A 181 -10.14 -9.96 -19.83
N SER A 182 -9.19 -9.98 -18.89
CA SER A 182 -7.82 -9.54 -19.13
C SER A 182 -7.09 -10.37 -20.20
N ALA A 183 -6.42 -9.65 -21.10
CA ALA A 183 -5.52 -10.26 -22.08
C ALA A 183 -4.21 -10.77 -21.45
N LEU A 184 -3.82 -10.25 -20.28
CA LEU A 184 -2.53 -10.52 -19.63
C LEU A 184 -2.58 -11.80 -18.76
N PRO A 185 -1.77 -12.84 -19.04
CA PRO A 185 -1.77 -14.09 -18.28
C PRO A 185 -1.57 -13.90 -16.76
N GLU A 186 -0.66 -13.01 -16.37
CA GLU A 186 -0.32 -12.68 -14.99
C GLU A 186 -1.50 -12.05 -14.21
N VAL A 187 -2.38 -11.33 -14.90
CA VAL A 187 -3.57 -10.68 -14.30
C VAL A 187 -4.75 -11.64 -14.19
N ARG A 188 -4.93 -12.55 -15.16
CA ARG A 188 -6.11 -13.43 -15.27
C ARG A 188 -6.43 -14.19 -13.99
N GLN A 189 -5.41 -14.70 -13.30
CA GLN A 189 -5.61 -15.44 -12.05
C GLN A 189 -6.21 -14.58 -10.94
N TYR A 190 -5.81 -13.31 -10.87
CA TYR A 190 -6.27 -12.36 -9.86
C TYR A 190 -7.66 -11.86 -10.18
N GLU A 191 -7.96 -11.58 -11.45
CA GLU A 191 -9.29 -11.19 -11.89
C GLU A 191 -10.33 -12.29 -11.61
N LYS A 192 -9.96 -13.56 -11.85
CA LYS A 192 -10.78 -14.72 -11.46
C LYS A 192 -11.06 -14.76 -9.96
N ARG A 193 -10.08 -14.39 -9.12
CA ARG A 193 -10.25 -14.29 -7.66
C ARG A 193 -11.15 -13.12 -7.27
N VAL A 194 -10.96 -11.94 -7.88
CA VAL A 194 -11.84 -10.77 -7.71
C VAL A 194 -13.28 -11.15 -7.99
N ASN A 195 -13.53 -11.82 -9.13
CA ASN A 195 -14.86 -12.31 -9.51
C ASN A 195 -15.44 -13.34 -8.54
N SER A 196 -14.60 -14.19 -7.95
CA SER A 196 -15.01 -15.15 -6.91
C SER A 196 -15.44 -14.43 -5.62
N ILE A 197 -14.63 -13.51 -5.12
CA ILE A 197 -14.93 -12.75 -3.90
C ILE A 197 -16.15 -11.84 -4.10
N ALA A 198 -16.28 -11.19 -5.26
CA ALA A 198 -17.46 -10.41 -5.62
C ALA A 198 -18.74 -11.27 -5.64
N ALA A 199 -18.65 -12.51 -6.15
CA ALA A 199 -19.76 -13.45 -6.12
C ALA A 199 -20.14 -13.87 -4.70
N LYS A 200 -19.18 -13.98 -3.77
CA LYS A 200 -19.44 -14.25 -2.33
C LYS A 200 -20.10 -13.06 -1.63
N LEU A 201 -19.73 -11.83 -1.98
CA LEU A 201 -20.27 -10.63 -1.33
C LEU A 201 -21.80 -10.51 -1.52
N ALA A 202 -22.30 -10.85 -2.71
CA ALA A 202 -23.72 -10.72 -3.04
C ALA A 202 -24.67 -11.50 -2.08
N PRO A 203 -24.55 -12.83 -1.91
CA PRO A 203 -25.40 -13.57 -0.97
C PRO A 203 -25.17 -13.17 0.50
N LEU A 204 -23.96 -12.71 0.87
CA LEU A 204 -23.73 -12.18 2.22
C LEU A 204 -24.55 -10.91 2.47
N ALA A 205 -24.55 -9.98 1.51
CA ALA A 205 -25.35 -8.76 1.58
C ALA A 205 -26.85 -9.07 1.62
N ASP A 206 -27.34 -9.95 0.73
CA ASP A 206 -28.75 -10.30 0.62
C ASP A 206 -29.26 -11.00 1.90
N LEU A 207 -28.52 -11.98 2.43
CA LEU A 207 -28.87 -12.64 3.68
C LEU A 207 -28.80 -11.69 4.89
N SER A 208 -27.89 -10.72 4.85
CA SER A 208 -27.83 -9.69 5.90
C SER A 208 -29.08 -8.82 5.90
N LEU A 209 -29.51 -8.35 4.72
CA LEU A 209 -30.72 -7.57 4.57
C LEU A 209 -31.96 -8.40 4.94
N ALA A 210 -32.00 -9.69 4.59
CA ALA A 210 -33.13 -10.56 4.93
C ALA A 210 -33.25 -10.86 6.44
N VAL A 211 -32.13 -11.10 7.13
CA VAL A 211 -32.13 -11.48 8.55
C VAL A 211 -32.15 -10.27 9.49
N LEU A 212 -31.40 -9.22 9.15
CA LEU A 212 -31.24 -8.05 10.02
C LEU A 212 -32.15 -6.89 9.60
N GLY A 213 -32.62 -6.83 8.35
CA GLY A 213 -33.51 -5.79 7.88
C GLY A 213 -33.02 -4.38 8.25
N GLY A 214 -33.89 -3.61 8.93
CA GLY A 214 -33.56 -2.27 9.42
C GLY A 214 -32.52 -2.23 10.54
N ASP A 215 -32.32 -3.32 11.29
CA ASP A 215 -31.30 -3.41 12.33
C ASP A 215 -29.89 -3.55 11.75
N LEU A 216 -29.75 -3.85 10.45
CA LEU A 216 -28.45 -3.83 9.78
C LEU A 216 -27.78 -2.46 9.87
N LYS A 217 -28.57 -1.38 9.85
CA LYS A 217 -28.09 0.00 10.04
C LYS A 217 -27.54 0.23 11.46
N LYS A 218 -28.08 -0.47 12.45
CA LYS A 218 -27.59 -0.44 13.85
C LYS A 218 -26.39 -1.37 14.05
N ALA A 219 -26.28 -2.43 13.25
CA ALA A 219 -25.17 -3.37 13.27
C ALA A 219 -23.93 -2.82 12.52
N GLU A 220 -23.45 -1.66 12.98
CA GLU A 220 -22.37 -0.88 12.35
C GLU A 220 -21.12 -1.69 12.03
N LEU A 221 -20.72 -2.62 12.92
CA LEU A 221 -19.54 -3.47 12.71
C LEU A 221 -19.73 -4.51 11.60
N LEU A 222 -20.96 -5.02 11.41
CA LEU A 222 -21.26 -5.97 10.33
C LEU A 222 -21.34 -5.24 8.99
N SER A 223 -22.00 -4.09 8.96
CA SER A 223 -22.03 -3.17 7.81
C SER A 223 -20.63 -2.78 7.38
N ALA A 224 -19.77 -2.38 8.33
CA ALA A 224 -18.38 -2.01 8.07
C ALA A 224 -17.59 -3.12 7.37
N ARG A 225 -17.72 -4.38 7.81
CA ARG A 225 -17.02 -5.52 7.21
C ARG A 225 -17.47 -5.80 5.78
N LEU A 226 -18.76 -5.67 5.47
CA LEU A 226 -19.24 -5.78 4.09
C LEU A 226 -18.72 -4.62 3.22
N GLY A 227 -18.66 -3.41 3.80
CA GLY A 227 -18.03 -2.25 3.18
C GLY A 227 -16.55 -2.48 2.88
N ASP A 228 -15.80 -3.04 3.83
CA ASP A 228 -14.38 -3.38 3.66
C ASP A 228 -14.18 -4.35 2.49
N VAL A 229 -15.00 -5.41 2.36
CA VAL A 229 -14.91 -6.35 1.22
C VAL A 229 -15.06 -5.60 -0.11
N MET A 230 -16.09 -4.75 -0.22
CA MET A 230 -16.33 -3.94 -1.42
C MET A 230 -15.15 -3.00 -1.72
N SER A 231 -14.60 -2.35 -0.69
CA SER A 231 -13.47 -1.44 -0.83
C SER A 231 -12.19 -2.13 -1.28
N TYR A 232 -11.87 -3.31 -0.73
CA TYR A 232 -10.70 -4.06 -1.13
C TYR A 232 -10.86 -4.66 -2.53
N LEU A 233 -12.08 -5.04 -2.93
CA LEU A 233 -12.38 -5.36 -4.33
C LEU A 233 -12.16 -4.15 -5.25
N TYR A 234 -12.56 -2.95 -4.83
CA TYR A 234 -12.30 -1.72 -5.57
C TYR A 234 -10.80 -1.45 -5.72
N GLY A 235 -10.02 -1.59 -4.65
CA GLY A 235 -8.56 -1.48 -4.69
C GLY A 235 -7.93 -2.53 -5.63
N ALA A 236 -8.40 -3.77 -5.58
CA ALA A 236 -7.96 -4.84 -6.47
C ALA A 236 -8.23 -4.53 -7.95
N MET A 237 -9.44 -4.07 -8.28
CA MET A 237 -9.81 -3.65 -9.65
C MET A 237 -9.00 -2.43 -10.11
N ALA A 238 -8.72 -1.49 -9.20
CA ALA A 238 -7.88 -0.34 -9.49
C ALA A 238 -6.45 -0.76 -9.82
N ALA A 239 -5.86 -1.67 -9.05
CA ALA A 239 -4.51 -2.20 -9.28
C ALA A 239 -4.40 -2.92 -10.62
N ILE A 240 -5.40 -3.74 -10.98
CA ILE A 240 -5.48 -4.41 -12.30
C ILE A 240 -5.50 -3.37 -13.41
N ARG A 241 -6.42 -2.41 -13.36
CA ARG A 241 -6.58 -1.40 -14.42
C ARG A 241 -5.33 -0.53 -14.55
N PHE A 242 -4.72 -0.13 -13.44
CA PHE A 242 -3.51 0.69 -13.43
C PHE A 242 -2.33 -0.05 -14.07
N TYR A 243 -2.12 -1.32 -13.71
CA TYR A 243 -1.09 -2.17 -14.31
C TYR A 243 -1.31 -2.38 -15.82
N GLU A 244 -2.55 -2.56 -16.25
CA GLU A 244 -2.87 -2.78 -17.67
C GLU A 244 -2.72 -1.52 -18.52
N GLN A 245 -3.17 -0.36 -18.02
CA GLN A 245 -3.41 0.83 -18.84
C GLN A 245 -2.43 1.98 -18.60
N ARG A 246 -1.77 2.04 -17.44
CA ARG A 246 -1.00 3.22 -17.02
C ARG A 246 0.47 2.95 -16.77
N ILE A 247 0.84 1.74 -16.37
CA ILE A 247 2.23 1.37 -16.15
C ILE A 247 3.00 1.30 -17.48
N GLU A 248 4.15 1.94 -17.51
CA GLU A 248 5.05 1.96 -18.67
C GLU A 248 5.79 0.62 -18.82
N ASP A 249 6.47 0.17 -17.76
CA ASP A 249 7.20 -1.10 -17.73
C ASP A 249 6.51 -2.13 -16.82
N ARG A 250 5.74 -3.02 -17.45
CA ARG A 250 5.00 -4.07 -16.76
C ARG A 250 5.89 -5.12 -16.10
N LYS A 251 7.08 -5.38 -16.64
CA LYS A 251 7.99 -6.38 -16.06
C LYS A 251 8.57 -5.88 -14.75
N LEU A 252 8.99 -4.61 -14.72
CA LEU A 252 9.50 -3.98 -13.50
C LEU A 252 8.40 -3.76 -12.45
N ALA A 253 7.17 -3.50 -12.89
CA ALA A 253 6.03 -3.27 -12.00
C ALA A 253 5.38 -4.57 -11.47
N LEU A 254 5.71 -5.74 -12.03
CA LEU A 254 5.09 -7.02 -11.65
C LEU A 254 5.10 -7.28 -10.13
N PRO A 255 6.23 -7.19 -9.40
CA PRO A 255 6.22 -7.44 -7.96
C PRO A 255 5.38 -6.41 -7.17
N TYR A 256 5.28 -5.17 -7.66
CA TYR A 256 4.42 -4.15 -7.03
C TYR A 256 2.94 -4.49 -7.20
N PHE A 257 2.56 -4.86 -8.42
CA PHE A 257 1.21 -5.27 -8.77
C PHE A 257 0.81 -6.52 -7.98
N GLU A 258 1.64 -7.57 -7.99
CA GLU A 258 1.36 -8.83 -7.30
C GLU A 258 1.20 -8.65 -5.80
N TYR A 259 2.04 -7.81 -5.18
CA TYR A 259 1.88 -7.49 -3.76
C TYR A 259 0.57 -6.75 -3.50
N ALA A 260 0.29 -5.67 -4.25
CA ALA A 260 -0.90 -4.84 -4.07
C ALA A 260 -2.21 -5.63 -4.23
N ILE A 261 -2.27 -6.49 -5.26
CA ILE A 261 -3.45 -7.31 -5.55
C ILE A 261 -3.61 -8.44 -4.53
N GLN A 262 -2.52 -9.11 -4.13
CA GLN A 262 -2.59 -10.17 -3.12
C GLN A 262 -2.98 -9.62 -1.75
N TRP A 263 -2.41 -8.47 -1.36
CA TRP A 263 -2.79 -7.76 -0.14
C TRP A 263 -4.27 -7.42 -0.14
N SER A 264 -4.78 -6.80 -1.22
CA SER A 264 -6.19 -6.43 -1.33
C SER A 264 -7.12 -7.65 -1.25
N LEU A 265 -6.81 -8.72 -1.97
CA LEU A 265 -7.59 -9.96 -1.93
C LEU A 265 -7.54 -10.63 -0.55
N GLN A 266 -6.39 -10.62 0.12
CA GLN A 266 -6.23 -11.14 1.48
C GLN A 266 -7.11 -10.36 2.47
N GLN A 267 -7.11 -9.03 2.40
CA GLN A 267 -7.95 -8.22 3.29
C GLN A 267 -9.45 -8.43 3.02
N ALA A 268 -9.85 -8.61 1.75
CA ALA A 268 -11.22 -8.94 1.40
C ALA A 268 -11.66 -10.31 1.94
N ASP A 269 -10.82 -11.35 1.78
CA ASP A 269 -11.08 -12.68 2.33
C ASP A 269 -11.19 -12.63 3.87
N GLN A 270 -10.30 -11.88 4.54
CA GLN A 270 -10.33 -11.70 5.99
C GLN A 270 -11.61 -10.98 6.46
N ALA A 271 -12.06 -9.97 5.72
CA ALA A 271 -13.30 -9.26 6.03
C ALA A 271 -14.53 -10.19 5.90
N ILE A 272 -14.56 -11.07 4.90
CA ILE A 272 -15.61 -12.11 4.75
C ILE A 272 -15.59 -13.07 5.95
N VAL A 273 -14.42 -13.60 6.31
CA VAL A 273 -14.27 -14.51 7.46
C VAL A 273 -14.77 -13.85 8.74
N ASN A 274 -14.32 -12.62 9.00
CA ASN A 274 -14.72 -11.85 10.18
C ASN A 274 -16.22 -11.54 10.20
N PHE A 275 -16.80 -11.24 9.04
CA PHE A 275 -18.23 -11.00 8.89
C PHE A 275 -19.05 -12.23 9.27
N ILE A 276 -18.74 -13.39 8.67
CA ILE A 276 -19.44 -14.65 8.94
C ILE A 276 -19.28 -15.04 10.41
N ASN A 277 -18.07 -14.99 10.96
CA ASN A 277 -17.80 -15.39 12.34
C ASN A 277 -18.62 -14.59 13.37
N ASN A 278 -18.89 -13.33 13.08
CA ASN A 278 -19.62 -12.41 13.97
C ASN A 278 -21.10 -12.26 13.60
N PHE A 279 -21.61 -13.00 12.61
CA PHE A 279 -23.01 -12.91 12.23
C PHE A 279 -23.91 -13.51 13.33
N PRO A 280 -24.97 -12.81 13.80
CA PRO A 280 -25.68 -13.17 15.03
C PRO A 280 -26.46 -14.48 14.91
N ASN A 281 -27.05 -14.76 13.75
CA ASN A 281 -27.83 -15.98 13.52
C ASN A 281 -26.91 -17.15 13.12
N THR A 282 -26.84 -18.19 13.97
CA THR A 282 -25.97 -19.37 13.77
C THR A 282 -26.36 -20.22 12.57
N ALA A 283 -27.65 -20.40 12.29
CA ALA A 283 -28.10 -21.14 11.11
C ALA A 283 -27.74 -20.41 9.82
N THR A 284 -27.96 -19.09 9.80
CA THR A 284 -27.57 -18.23 8.67
C THR A 284 -26.06 -18.24 8.48
N ARG A 285 -25.28 -18.24 9.57
CA ARG A 285 -23.82 -18.38 9.51
C ARG A 285 -23.40 -19.68 8.81
N GLY A 286 -24.03 -20.80 9.15
CA GLY A 286 -23.78 -22.09 8.48
C GLY A 286 -24.10 -22.02 6.98
N LEU A 287 -25.24 -21.43 6.62
CA LEU A 287 -25.62 -21.21 5.22
C LEU A 287 -24.64 -20.30 4.48
N MET A 288 -24.19 -19.20 5.09
CA MET A 288 -23.20 -18.29 4.51
C MET A 288 -21.88 -19.01 4.23
N ARG A 289 -21.41 -19.87 5.15
CA ARG A 289 -20.18 -20.67 4.93
C ARG A 289 -20.32 -21.61 3.75
N LEU A 290 -21.47 -22.29 3.64
CA LEU A 290 -21.79 -23.17 2.52
C LEU A 290 -21.81 -22.39 1.20
N LEU A 291 -22.57 -21.30 1.13
CA LEU A 291 -22.71 -20.50 -0.10
C LEU A 291 -21.39 -19.88 -0.57
N THR A 292 -20.49 -19.56 0.35
CA THR A 292 -19.24 -18.84 0.04
C THR A 292 -18.00 -19.72 0.06
N ASN A 293 -18.13 -21.02 0.38
CA ASN A 293 -17.00 -21.93 0.61
C ASN A 293 -15.97 -21.32 1.60
N THR A 294 -16.44 -20.80 2.73
CA THR A 294 -15.61 -20.12 3.75
C THR A 294 -15.59 -20.90 5.06
N TYR A 295 -15.01 -22.10 5.01
CA TYR A 295 -14.90 -23.00 6.16
C TYR A 295 -13.67 -22.72 7.03
N THR A 296 -12.60 -22.21 6.42
CA THR A 296 -11.37 -21.86 7.11
C THR A 296 -11.40 -20.41 7.62
N ASN A 297 -10.74 -20.18 8.75
CA ASN A 297 -10.43 -18.83 9.23
C ASN A 297 -9.07 -18.33 8.71
N SER A 298 -8.28 -19.21 8.11
CA SER A 298 -6.96 -18.88 7.58
C SER A 298 -7.06 -18.30 6.18
N VAL A 299 -6.42 -17.16 5.97
CA VAL A 299 -6.30 -16.50 4.68
C VAL A 299 -4.84 -16.64 4.22
N LYS A 300 -4.64 -16.95 2.93
CA LYS A 300 -3.30 -17.06 2.35
C LYS A 300 -2.57 -15.72 2.47
N GLY A 301 -1.42 -15.72 3.13
CA GLY A 301 -0.52 -14.57 3.23
C GLY A 301 0.32 -14.36 1.96
N ILE A 302 0.98 -13.21 1.90
CA ILE A 302 1.99 -12.88 0.90
C ILE A 302 3.26 -13.68 1.20
N SER A 303 3.90 -14.26 0.19
CA SER A 303 5.12 -15.04 0.36
C SER A 303 6.34 -14.16 0.61
N ASP A 304 7.25 -14.63 1.46
CA ASP A 304 8.53 -13.95 1.75
C ASP A 304 9.37 -13.73 0.49
N ASP A 305 9.28 -14.62 -0.50
CA ASP A 305 9.94 -14.44 -1.80
C ASP A 305 9.48 -13.17 -2.52
N LEU A 306 8.18 -12.90 -2.52
CA LEU A 306 7.60 -11.71 -3.16
C LEU A 306 7.96 -10.45 -2.37
N VAL A 307 8.01 -10.55 -1.03
CA VAL A 307 8.50 -9.48 -0.16
C VAL A 307 9.94 -9.10 -0.50
N ARG A 308 10.83 -10.09 -0.62
CA ARG A 308 12.24 -9.87 -0.98
C ARG A 308 12.38 -9.30 -2.38
N GLU A 309 11.64 -9.84 -3.36
CA GLU A 309 11.65 -9.37 -4.75
C GLU A 309 11.20 -7.90 -4.85
N LEU A 310 10.06 -7.56 -4.25
CA LEU A 310 9.53 -6.20 -4.26
C LEU A 310 10.47 -5.22 -3.56
N SER A 311 11.03 -5.59 -2.40
CA SER A 311 11.99 -4.74 -1.71
C SER A 311 13.22 -4.44 -2.58
N LEU A 312 13.79 -5.45 -3.24
CA LEU A 312 14.93 -5.28 -4.14
C LEU A 312 14.57 -4.42 -5.37
N ALA A 313 13.40 -4.63 -5.96
CA ALA A 313 12.88 -3.83 -7.07
C ALA A 313 12.71 -2.35 -6.66
N SER A 314 12.23 -2.10 -5.44
CA SER A 314 12.00 -0.75 -4.91
C SER A 314 13.27 0.07 -4.65
N MET A 315 14.42 -0.59 -4.51
CA MET A 315 15.72 0.08 -4.36
C MET A 315 16.41 0.37 -5.70
N GLN A 316 15.85 -0.06 -6.83
CA GLN A 316 16.40 0.28 -8.15
C GLN A 316 15.97 1.68 -8.58
N ASP A 317 16.84 2.37 -9.31
CA ASP A 317 16.48 3.62 -10.00
C ASP A 317 15.79 3.26 -11.32
N ASN A 318 14.46 3.21 -11.32
CA ASN A 318 13.67 2.73 -12.45
C ASN A 318 12.39 3.55 -12.70
N SER A 319 11.79 3.36 -13.87
CA SER A 319 10.57 4.08 -14.30
C SER A 319 9.37 3.88 -13.37
N VAL A 320 9.26 2.71 -12.71
CA VAL A 320 8.16 2.43 -11.77
C VAL A 320 8.29 3.31 -10.52
N LYS A 321 9.49 3.45 -9.95
CA LYS A 321 9.75 4.36 -8.84
C LYS A 321 9.43 5.80 -9.24
N ASP A 322 9.90 6.24 -10.41
CA ASP A 322 9.64 7.59 -10.91
C ASP A 322 8.14 7.85 -11.08
N GLN A 323 7.42 6.91 -11.71
CA GLN A 323 5.98 7.00 -11.90
C GLN A 323 5.21 7.02 -10.57
N LEU A 324 5.60 6.21 -9.58
CA LEU A 324 4.95 6.21 -8.26
C LEU A 324 5.31 7.43 -7.41
N THR A 325 6.38 8.16 -7.74
CA THR A 325 6.88 9.30 -6.95
C THR A 325 6.77 10.64 -7.65
N HIS A 326 6.19 10.71 -8.86
CA HIS A 326 6.08 11.92 -9.68
C HIS A 326 5.40 13.12 -9.00
N LEU A 327 4.54 12.89 -7.99
CA LEU A 327 3.88 13.95 -7.23
C LEU A 327 4.76 14.55 -6.12
N VAL A 328 5.93 13.96 -5.84
CA VAL A 328 6.87 14.51 -4.88
C VAL A 328 7.67 15.62 -5.54
N ARG A 329 7.36 16.87 -5.17
CA ARG A 329 8.15 18.02 -5.60
C ARG A 329 9.49 18.05 -4.86
N VAL A 330 10.58 17.95 -5.62
CA VAL A 330 11.94 18.07 -5.12
C VAL A 330 12.39 19.53 -5.24
N ILE A 331 12.87 20.11 -4.14
CA ILE A 331 13.41 21.47 -4.11
C ILE A 331 14.91 21.39 -3.83
N PRO A 332 15.77 22.08 -4.60
CA PRO A 332 17.22 22.06 -4.35
C PRO A 332 17.57 22.36 -2.90
N GLY A 333 18.34 21.46 -2.27
CA GLY A 333 18.76 21.54 -0.88
C GLY A 333 17.76 21.03 0.15
N ASP A 334 16.58 20.56 -0.24
CA ASP A 334 15.64 19.90 0.68
C ASP A 334 16.04 18.44 0.97
N GLY A 335 15.37 17.81 1.94
CA GLY A 335 15.63 16.41 2.28
C GLY A 335 15.39 15.41 1.14
N ASN A 336 14.49 15.70 0.19
CA ASN A 336 14.24 14.81 -0.94
C ASN A 336 15.35 14.90 -1.99
N ASP A 337 15.85 16.11 -2.26
CA ASP A 337 16.97 16.38 -3.18
C ASP A 337 18.25 15.73 -2.66
N ILE A 338 18.56 15.93 -1.37
CA ILE A 338 19.75 15.35 -0.73
C ILE A 338 19.73 13.81 -0.80
N ASN A 339 18.59 13.19 -0.50
CA ASN A 339 18.45 11.74 -0.58
C ASN A 339 18.57 11.23 -2.03
N GLU A 340 17.98 11.95 -2.99
CA GLU A 340 18.02 11.57 -4.41
C GLU A 340 19.43 11.66 -4.99
N GLN A 341 20.16 12.72 -4.69
CA GLN A 341 21.54 12.89 -5.13
C GLN A 341 22.44 11.76 -4.59
N ALA A 342 22.29 11.39 -3.31
CA ALA A 342 23.02 10.28 -2.72
C ALA A 342 22.63 8.94 -3.33
N PHE A 343 21.34 8.73 -3.61
CA PHE A 343 20.82 7.51 -4.23
C PHE A 343 21.37 7.31 -5.65
N LYS A 344 21.29 8.35 -6.50
CA LYS A 344 21.84 8.34 -7.87
C LYS A 344 23.36 8.18 -7.87
N ALA A 345 24.07 8.89 -6.98
CA ALA A 345 25.51 8.74 -6.84
C ALA A 345 25.90 7.30 -6.46
N LYS A 346 25.18 6.68 -5.53
CA LYS A 346 25.44 5.29 -5.11
C LYS A 346 25.25 4.29 -6.24
N HIS A 347 24.19 4.43 -7.04
CA HIS A 347 23.98 3.60 -8.22
C HIS A 347 25.11 3.75 -9.24
N ALA A 348 25.54 4.99 -9.51
CA ALA A 348 26.64 5.27 -10.43
C ALA A 348 27.97 4.62 -9.99
N VAL A 349 28.24 4.55 -8.68
CA VAL A 349 29.47 3.96 -8.14
C VAL A 349 29.33 2.52 -7.64
N ALA A 350 28.18 1.85 -7.83
CA ALA A 350 27.93 0.52 -7.24
C ALA A 350 28.96 -0.55 -7.63
N HIS A 351 29.43 -0.52 -8.89
CA HIS A 351 30.49 -1.40 -9.38
C HIS A 351 31.84 -1.09 -8.72
N LEU A 352 32.16 0.18 -8.49
CA LEU A 352 33.37 0.62 -7.79
C LEU A 352 33.32 0.27 -6.30
N LEU A 353 32.18 0.44 -5.64
CA LEU A 353 31.98 0.03 -4.25
C LEU A 353 32.21 -1.48 -4.09
N SER A 354 31.76 -2.29 -5.04
CA SER A 354 32.01 -3.73 -5.05
C SER A 354 33.52 -4.05 -5.20
N LYS A 355 34.24 -3.30 -6.03
CA LYS A 355 35.70 -3.40 -6.20
C LYS A 355 36.43 -3.03 -4.90
N VAL A 356 36.04 -1.93 -4.26
CA VAL A 356 36.56 -1.48 -2.96
C VAL A 356 36.30 -2.51 -1.86
N GLN A 357 35.08 -3.02 -1.74
CA GLN A 357 34.76 -4.05 -0.74
C GLN A 357 35.58 -5.33 -0.92
N LYS A 358 35.79 -5.79 -2.17
CA LYS A 358 36.65 -6.95 -2.45
C LYS A 358 38.10 -6.67 -2.07
N ALA A 359 38.63 -5.49 -2.36
CA ALA A 359 39.98 -5.09 -2.00
C ALA A 359 40.16 -5.05 -0.47
N LEU A 360 39.22 -4.44 0.26
CA LEU A 360 39.25 -4.35 1.73
C LEU A 360 39.10 -5.71 2.42
N ARG A 361 38.37 -6.67 1.81
CA ARG A 361 38.31 -8.05 2.32
C ARG A 361 39.60 -8.82 2.12
N LYS A 362 40.31 -8.57 1.03
CA LYS A 362 41.58 -9.23 0.71
C LYS A 362 42.72 -8.66 1.56
N GLU A 363 42.80 -7.34 1.66
CA GLU A 363 43.79 -6.62 2.45
C GLU A 363 43.10 -5.49 3.21
N PRO A 364 42.72 -5.70 4.48
CA PRO A 364 42.08 -4.66 5.28
C PRO A 364 43.06 -3.50 5.52
N VAL A 365 42.55 -2.28 5.40
CA VAL A 365 43.28 -1.07 5.81
C VAL A 365 43.20 -0.97 7.33
N VAL A 366 44.34 -1.10 8.00
CA VAL A 366 44.45 -1.00 9.47
C VAL A 366 45.41 0.15 9.81
N PRO A 367 44.99 1.15 10.60
CA PRO A 367 43.67 1.32 11.20
C PRO A 367 42.60 1.78 10.19
N PHE A 368 41.36 1.27 10.32
CA PHE A 368 40.22 1.78 9.56
C PHE A 368 39.70 3.06 10.23
N ILE A 369 40.19 4.22 9.80
CA ILE A 369 39.84 5.52 10.39
C ILE A 369 38.52 6.04 9.81
N SER A 370 38.39 6.04 8.50
CA SER A 370 37.19 6.48 7.78
C SER A 370 37.14 5.83 6.40
N PHE A 371 35.97 5.87 5.75
CA PHE A 371 35.87 5.42 4.37
C PHE A 371 36.77 6.22 3.43
N GLU A 372 36.88 7.53 3.67
CA GLU A 372 37.78 8.43 2.92
C GLU A 372 39.26 8.02 3.07
N HIS A 373 39.70 7.68 4.28
CA HIS A 373 41.06 7.19 4.51
C HIS A 373 41.32 5.88 3.77
N ALA A 374 40.35 4.96 3.79
CA ALA A 374 40.46 3.70 3.07
C ALA A 374 40.54 3.89 1.54
N LEU A 375 39.76 4.83 0.99
CA LEU A 375 39.81 5.19 -0.43
C LEU A 375 41.19 5.75 -0.82
N ASN A 376 41.72 6.71 -0.06
CA ASN A 376 43.05 7.29 -0.32
C ASN A 376 44.14 6.21 -0.31
N LYS A 377 44.11 5.27 0.64
CA LYS A 377 45.06 4.15 0.70
C LYS A 377 44.93 3.18 -0.46
N LEU A 378 43.71 2.93 -0.93
CA LEU A 378 43.47 2.08 -2.11
C LEU A 378 43.92 2.76 -3.42
N GLN A 379 43.82 4.10 -3.49
CA GLN A 379 44.35 4.89 -4.59
C GLN A 379 45.89 4.89 -4.60
N GLU A 380 46.54 5.09 -3.43
CA GLU A 380 48.00 4.97 -3.29
C GLU A 380 48.52 3.60 -3.73
N LYS A 381 47.77 2.52 -3.45
CA LYS A 381 48.08 1.15 -3.89
C LYS A 381 47.78 0.88 -5.37
N GLY A 382 47.22 1.85 -6.10
CA GLY A 382 46.84 1.68 -7.51
C GLY A 382 45.65 0.74 -7.74
N VAL A 383 44.89 0.39 -6.70
CA VAL A 383 43.70 -0.47 -6.83
C VAL A 383 42.58 0.29 -7.54
N ILE A 384 42.47 1.59 -7.27
CA ILE A 384 41.54 2.51 -7.94
C ILE A 384 42.30 3.65 -8.59
N ASN A 385 41.82 4.11 -9.75
CA ASN A 385 42.41 5.27 -10.43
C ASN A 385 41.88 6.60 -9.85
N ALA A 386 42.46 7.73 -10.27
CA ALA A 386 42.08 9.05 -9.75
C ALA A 386 40.62 9.45 -10.06
N GLU A 387 40.09 9.04 -11.22
CA GLU A 387 38.70 9.32 -11.60
C GLU A 387 37.69 8.49 -10.79
N GLU A 388 38.00 7.21 -10.58
CA GLU A 388 37.23 6.29 -9.72
C GLU A 388 37.23 6.80 -8.28
N ALA A 389 38.38 7.26 -7.77
CA ALA A 389 38.50 7.84 -6.44
C ALA A 389 37.63 9.10 -6.32
N ALA A 390 37.70 10.04 -7.27
CA ALA A 390 36.89 11.26 -7.24
C ALA A 390 35.38 10.97 -7.17
N LYS A 391 34.88 10.00 -7.96
CA LYS A 391 33.47 9.56 -7.91
C LYS A 391 33.10 8.94 -6.56
N LEU A 392 34.00 8.16 -5.96
CA LEU A 392 33.77 7.53 -4.64
C LEU A 392 33.78 8.55 -3.50
N HIS A 393 34.64 9.57 -3.56
CA HIS A 393 34.65 10.68 -2.60
C HIS A 393 33.38 11.52 -2.70
N ASP A 394 32.96 11.88 -3.92
CA ASP A 394 31.70 12.61 -4.16
C ASP A 394 30.48 11.83 -3.62
N TYR A 395 30.41 10.52 -3.88
CA TYR A 395 29.39 9.66 -3.28
C TYR A 395 29.46 9.68 -1.74
N ASN A 396 30.66 9.59 -1.14
CA ASN A 396 30.81 9.54 0.31
C ASN A 396 30.29 10.82 0.98
N GLU A 397 30.57 12.00 0.40
CA GLU A 397 30.06 13.27 0.92
C GLU A 397 28.54 13.35 0.83
N LYS A 398 27.95 12.96 -0.31
CA LYS A 398 26.49 12.89 -0.49
C LYS A 398 25.86 11.89 0.48
N ARG A 399 26.47 10.71 0.67
CA ARG A 399 26.03 9.69 1.62
C ARG A 399 26.04 10.24 3.04
N LYS A 400 27.12 10.88 3.49
CA LYS A 400 27.21 11.44 4.83
C LYS A 400 26.11 12.48 5.05
N LEU A 401 25.90 13.37 4.08
CA LEU A 401 24.86 14.39 4.14
C LEU A 401 23.45 13.80 4.18
N ALA A 402 23.19 12.75 3.40
CA ALA A 402 21.91 12.05 3.36
C ALA A 402 21.66 11.17 4.60
N VAL A 403 22.69 10.69 5.27
CA VAL A 403 22.55 9.87 6.49
C VAL A 403 22.49 10.72 7.76
N ARG A 404 23.02 11.94 7.69
CA ARG A 404 22.99 12.92 8.77
C ARG A 404 21.55 13.16 9.26
N VAL A 405 21.45 13.42 10.55
CA VAL A 405 20.23 13.86 11.23
C VAL A 405 20.41 15.34 11.56
N ASP A 406 19.35 16.15 11.42
CA ASP A 406 19.44 17.58 11.69
C ASP A 406 19.72 17.83 13.19
N GLU A 407 20.79 18.56 13.51
CA GLU A 407 21.15 18.88 14.89
C GLU A 407 20.87 20.35 15.17
N TYR A 408 20.51 20.66 16.42
CA TYR A 408 20.16 22.01 16.84
C TYR A 408 20.95 22.41 18.08
N THR A 409 21.19 23.72 18.21
CA THR A 409 21.65 24.30 19.48
C THR A 409 20.57 24.15 20.56
N PHE A 410 20.94 24.44 21.81
CA PHE A 410 19.98 24.51 22.91
C PHE A 410 18.81 25.47 22.60
N ASP A 411 19.09 26.55 21.87
CA ASP A 411 18.12 27.57 21.45
C ASP A 411 17.37 27.21 20.16
N LEU A 412 17.44 25.94 19.71
CA LEU A 412 16.78 25.42 18.50
C LEU A 412 17.25 26.05 17.17
N GLU A 413 18.48 26.55 17.12
CA GLU A 413 19.10 27.00 15.87
C GLU A 413 19.73 25.81 15.14
N LEU A 414 19.43 25.67 13.85
CA LEU A 414 19.92 24.53 13.04
C LEU A 414 21.45 24.63 12.86
N LEU A 415 22.16 23.58 13.23
CA LEU A 415 23.60 23.48 13.03
C LEU A 415 23.95 23.18 11.57
N PRO A 416 24.93 23.88 10.98
CA PRO A 416 25.35 23.64 9.61
C PRO A 416 25.99 22.25 9.46
N ALA A 417 25.86 21.67 8.27
CA ALA A 417 26.40 20.33 7.98
C ALA A 417 27.91 20.21 8.24
N SER A 418 28.68 21.27 7.95
CA SER A 418 30.12 21.31 8.17
C SER A 418 30.54 21.07 9.64
N GLN A 419 29.67 21.40 10.61
CA GLN A 419 29.96 21.23 12.04
C GLN A 419 29.56 19.84 12.57
N THR A 420 28.61 19.18 11.91
CA THR A 420 27.96 17.94 12.39
C THR A 420 28.46 16.69 11.66
N LEU A 421 28.95 16.82 10.43
CA LEU A 421 29.47 15.72 9.61
C LEU A 421 30.68 14.99 10.23
N LYS A 422 31.49 15.66 11.06
CA LYS A 422 32.69 15.06 11.69
C LYS A 422 32.36 13.93 12.69
N ALA A 423 31.13 13.89 13.23
CA ALA A 423 30.72 12.88 14.20
C ALA A 423 30.41 11.51 13.58
N VAL A 424 30.09 11.45 12.28
CA VAL A 424 29.56 10.25 11.60
C VAL A 424 30.64 9.19 11.34
N ASP A 425 31.89 9.58 11.16
CA ASP A 425 33.01 8.68 10.85
C ASP A 425 33.78 8.18 12.10
N GLY A 426 33.37 8.54 13.33
CA GLY A 426 34.19 8.31 14.53
C GLY A 426 33.44 8.24 15.86
N GLY A 427 32.25 7.64 15.90
CA GLY A 427 31.50 7.45 17.13
C GLY A 427 31.86 6.17 17.89
N LYS A 428 32.75 6.26 18.88
CA LYS A 428 32.92 5.25 19.95
C LYS A 428 31.66 5.00 20.81
N ASN A 429 30.53 5.65 20.51
CA ASN A 429 29.32 5.68 21.33
C ASN A 429 28.06 5.38 20.49
N ALA A 430 27.99 4.21 19.88
CA ALA A 430 26.72 3.65 19.42
C ALA A 430 26.70 2.15 19.74
N ALA A 431 26.52 1.88 21.03
CA ALA A 431 26.05 0.60 21.56
C ALA A 431 24.54 0.72 21.83
#